data_AF-A0A3M7M6D7-F1
#
_entry.id   AF-A0A3M7M6D7-F1
#
_cell.length_a   1.000
_cell.length_b   1.000
_cell.length_c   1.000
_cell.angle_alpha   90.00
_cell.angle_beta   90.00
_cell.angle_gamma   90.00
#
_symmetry.space_group_name_H-M   'P 1'
#
loop_
_entity.id
_entity.type
_entity.pdbx_description
1 polymer ?
#
loop_
_entity_poly.entity_id
_entity_poly.type
_entity_poly.pdbx_seq_one_letter_code
_entity_poly.pdbx_strand_id
1 'polypeptide(L)'
;MKHSISDVETVQQSRCPSHISKRRKLRPANPETRRTSPPHSHPSKVSNPATQSSHASSESFARTEDTLKNTHQPVSDEPDEKTASIAHWVISCEADTMAPPTPRSGSVSSSRGRRSSKRSARVSRTPSPSKRTSPQTYRNQNMSYAGVFIDDLVELPHDVEHKVQYILEVDTLEGIIGTTKDDSQQATYVKRFLDQSRYNARSCSLEGDWKASLFSLMGDLARDNFQCHTSEKLWNADLKPSPPGVAQSDDESGASTPRFPQPQSVLPSFDSQSAPGFPGPVPSLQPYTPSIAYTTSSEAADPFYISTPKPDIVVGLEDRNFEPTYRFRLAKHQSFGSILSDPHTAAMGLRFPFLIAETKGLSLNGGLVAAQNQAAVGAACMLKILDDLENQAGLPAGSASPAEPPLCFSITTEGPVHELWVHFKLGEATHMHNIRTWRTTHAPHVRELVSCLTRILKWAKDDFMVKIREKLKAVPD
;
A
#
# COMPACT_ATOMS: atom_id res chain seq x y z
N MET A 1 -25.03 24.67 58.55
CA MET A 1 -24.22 25.89 58.35
C MET A 1 -23.64 25.83 56.95
N LYS A 2 -23.80 26.93 56.22
CA LYS A 2 -23.47 27.12 54.80
C LYS A 2 -21.96 26.95 54.57
N HIS A 3 -21.56 26.20 53.54
CA HIS A 3 -20.34 26.53 52.82
C HIS A 3 -20.54 26.40 51.31
N SER A 4 -20.57 27.59 50.71
CA SER A 4 -20.41 27.90 49.29
C SER A 4 -19.10 27.35 48.78
N ILE A 5 -19.12 26.69 47.62
CA ILE A 5 -17.93 26.50 46.78
C ILE A 5 -18.24 27.14 45.45
N SER A 6 -17.47 28.17 45.15
CA SER A 6 -17.52 29.03 43.97
C SER A 6 -16.74 28.40 42.82
N ASP A 7 -17.32 28.54 41.63
CA ASP A 7 -16.68 28.39 40.33
C ASP A 7 -15.38 29.19 40.23
N VAL A 8 -14.36 28.57 39.61
CA VAL A 8 -13.25 29.28 38.98
C VAL A 8 -12.99 28.61 37.64
N GLU A 9 -13.56 29.22 36.59
CA GLU A 9 -13.14 29.04 35.21
C GLU A 9 -11.79 29.75 34.99
N THR A 10 -10.78 29.01 34.56
CA THR A 10 -9.56 29.59 33.97
C THR A 10 -9.27 28.89 32.66
N VAL A 11 -9.90 29.37 31.59
CA VAL A 11 -9.59 29.00 30.20
C VAL A 11 -8.31 29.74 29.80
N GLN A 12 -7.18 29.02 29.81
CA GLN A 12 -5.90 29.52 29.30
C GLN A 12 -5.82 29.24 27.79
N GLN A 13 -6.21 30.22 26.97
CA GLN A 13 -5.98 30.20 25.52
C GLN A 13 -4.49 30.36 25.22
N SER A 14 -3.81 29.27 24.88
CA SER A 14 -2.46 29.32 24.32
C SER A 14 -2.52 29.66 22.84
N ARG A 15 -2.08 30.88 22.50
CA ARG A 15 -1.82 31.31 21.13
C ARG A 15 -0.51 30.67 20.65
N CYS A 16 -0.58 29.74 19.71
CA CYS A 16 0.60 29.28 18.97
C CYS A 16 1.03 30.35 17.93
N PRO A 17 2.34 30.65 17.80
CA PRO A 17 2.83 31.57 16.78
C PRO A 17 2.80 30.93 15.38
N SER A 18 2.27 31.69 14.42
CA SER A 18 2.29 31.41 13.00
C SER A 18 3.70 31.18 12.47
N HIS A 19 3.97 29.96 11.99
CA HIS A 19 5.20 29.64 11.30
C HIS A 19 5.31 30.37 9.95
N ILE A 20 6.46 31.00 9.77
CA ILE A 20 6.91 31.76 8.61
C ILE A 20 7.00 30.85 7.38
N SER A 21 6.12 31.08 6.41
CA SER A 21 6.19 30.48 5.07
C SER A 21 7.39 31.04 4.30
N LYS A 22 8.37 30.18 3.97
CA LYS A 22 9.47 30.49 3.05
C LYS A 22 8.92 30.54 1.63
N ARG A 23 8.45 31.73 1.25
CA ARG A 23 8.01 32.11 -0.10
C ARG A 23 9.18 32.03 -1.08
N ARG A 24 9.23 30.99 -1.90
CA ARG A 24 10.17 30.88 -3.03
C ARG A 24 9.74 31.89 -4.10
N LYS A 25 10.58 32.90 -4.35
CA LYS A 25 10.39 33.92 -5.40
C LYS A 25 10.34 33.24 -6.77
N LEU A 26 9.16 33.20 -7.38
CA LEU A 26 9.00 33.00 -8.82
C LEU A 26 9.21 34.35 -9.51
N ARG A 27 10.11 34.38 -10.50
CA ARG A 27 10.31 35.53 -11.39
C ARG A 27 9.05 35.73 -12.26
N PRO A 28 8.63 36.98 -12.51
CA PRO A 28 7.52 37.26 -13.42
C PRO A 28 7.97 37.10 -14.88
N ALA A 29 7.23 36.30 -15.65
CA ALA A 29 7.29 36.31 -17.10
C ALA A 29 6.28 37.34 -17.62
N ASN A 30 6.77 38.26 -18.45
CA ASN A 30 6.04 39.36 -19.05
C ASN A 30 5.13 38.85 -20.19
N PRO A 31 3.88 39.34 -20.37
CA PRO A 31 2.99 38.88 -21.42
C PRO A 31 2.88 39.91 -22.55
N GLU A 32 3.45 39.62 -23.71
CA GLU A 32 3.13 40.37 -24.94
C GLU A 32 3.33 39.48 -26.16
N THR A 33 2.24 38.99 -26.76
CA THR A 33 2.04 39.11 -28.21
C THR A 33 0.59 38.82 -28.59
N ARG A 34 -0.05 39.93 -28.93
CA ARG A 34 -1.33 40.15 -29.59
C ARG A 34 -1.23 39.68 -31.05
N ARG A 35 -2.17 38.85 -31.53
CA ARG A 35 -2.55 38.69 -32.96
C ARG A 35 -3.91 37.98 -33.03
N THR A 36 -4.99 38.76 -33.12
CA THR A 36 -5.78 39.01 -34.36
C THR A 36 -6.50 37.77 -34.90
N SER A 37 -7.77 37.65 -34.52
CA SER A 37 -8.81 36.87 -35.20
C SER A 37 -9.16 37.50 -36.55
N PRO A 38 -9.73 36.71 -37.48
CA PRO A 38 -10.77 37.20 -38.38
C PRO A 38 -12.09 36.40 -38.24
N PRO A 39 -13.23 37.03 -38.56
CA PRO A 39 -14.56 36.47 -38.38
C PRO A 39 -15.04 35.76 -39.66
N HIS A 40 -15.84 34.70 -39.52
CA HIS A 40 -16.82 34.34 -40.55
C HIS A 40 -18.11 33.81 -39.94
N SER A 41 -19.16 34.57 -40.22
CA SER A 41 -20.58 34.27 -40.13
C SER A 41 -21.00 33.30 -41.25
N HIS A 42 -21.84 32.30 -40.94
CA HIS A 42 -23.26 32.28 -41.33
C HIS A 42 -23.96 30.95 -40.94
N PRO A 43 -25.31 30.96 -40.79
CA PRO A 43 -26.11 29.88 -40.22
C PRO A 43 -26.86 29.05 -41.27
N SER A 44 -27.30 27.84 -40.92
CA SER A 44 -28.42 27.10 -41.53
C SER A 44 -28.88 26.04 -40.53
N LYS A 45 -30.01 26.20 -39.82
CA LYS A 45 -31.40 25.88 -40.20
C LYS A 45 -31.68 24.38 -40.43
N VAL A 46 -32.53 23.84 -39.53
CA VAL A 46 -33.67 22.91 -39.76
C VAL A 46 -33.26 21.50 -40.22
N SER A 47 -33.58 20.40 -39.53
CA SER A 47 -34.94 19.82 -39.44
C SER A 47 -34.97 18.67 -38.42
N ASN A 48 -36.03 18.61 -37.61
CA ASN A 48 -36.57 17.35 -37.08
C ASN A 48 -37.22 16.54 -38.22
N PRO A 49 -37.45 15.23 -38.04
CA PRO A 49 -38.80 14.85 -37.63
C PRO A 49 -38.83 13.75 -36.56
N ALA A 50 -39.87 13.85 -35.74
CA ALA A 50 -40.40 12.76 -34.93
C ALA A 50 -41.29 11.87 -35.79
N THR A 51 -41.26 10.55 -35.57
CA THR A 51 -42.48 9.73 -35.56
C THR A 51 -42.27 8.35 -34.95
N GLN A 52 -43.21 8.01 -34.04
CA GLN A 52 -43.87 6.72 -33.82
C GLN A 52 -43.05 5.57 -33.20
N SER A 53 -43.38 5.10 -31.99
CA SER A 53 -44.58 4.33 -31.61
C SER A 53 -44.62 2.95 -32.27
N SER A 54 -44.28 1.90 -31.53
CA SER A 54 -45.29 1.00 -30.93
C SER A 54 -44.78 -0.42 -30.64
N HIS A 55 -45.45 -1.01 -29.64
CA HIS A 55 -45.70 -2.43 -29.37
C HIS A 55 -44.61 -3.35 -28.80
N ALA A 56 -45.02 -3.91 -27.66
CA ALA A 56 -44.55 -5.13 -27.03
C ALA A 56 -44.69 -6.35 -27.93
N SER A 57 -43.80 -7.32 -27.77
CA SER A 57 -44.17 -8.74 -27.81
C SER A 57 -43.13 -9.55 -27.06
N SER A 58 -43.61 -10.27 -26.04
CA SER A 58 -42.90 -11.36 -25.40
C SER A 58 -42.96 -12.57 -26.33
N GLU A 59 -41.81 -13.13 -26.71
CA GLU A 59 -41.78 -14.47 -27.28
C GLU A 59 -40.59 -15.25 -26.74
N SER A 60 -40.95 -16.31 -26.03
CA SER A 60 -40.10 -17.41 -25.59
C SER A 60 -39.43 -18.09 -26.79
N PHE A 61 -38.12 -18.26 -26.75
CA PHE A 61 -37.45 -19.25 -27.60
C PHE A 61 -36.91 -20.39 -26.75
N ALA A 62 -37.57 -21.53 -26.97
CA ALA A 62 -37.13 -22.83 -26.57
C ALA A 62 -35.84 -23.23 -27.32
N ARG A 63 -34.96 -23.83 -26.52
CA ARG A 63 -33.90 -24.77 -26.84
C ARG A 63 -34.10 -25.54 -28.17
N THR A 64 -33.15 -25.39 -29.08
CA THR A 64 -32.84 -26.40 -30.11
C THR A 64 -31.33 -26.61 -30.15
N GLU A 65 -30.91 -27.81 -29.75
CA GLU A 65 -29.63 -28.41 -30.10
C GLU A 65 -29.54 -28.49 -31.62
N ASP A 66 -28.46 -27.99 -32.20
CA ASP A 66 -28.04 -28.46 -33.53
C ASP A 66 -26.53 -28.39 -33.72
N THR A 67 -25.92 -29.57 -33.62
CA THR A 67 -25.06 -30.18 -34.66
C THR A 67 -23.91 -29.33 -35.22
N LEU A 68 -22.74 -29.46 -34.59
CA LEU A 68 -21.42 -29.09 -35.12
C LEU A 68 -21.14 -29.80 -36.46
N LYS A 69 -21.18 -29.05 -37.57
CA LYS A 69 -20.57 -29.43 -38.85
C LYS A 69 -19.28 -28.64 -39.07
N ASN A 70 -18.16 -29.34 -38.90
CA ASN A 70 -16.83 -28.90 -39.32
C ASN A 70 -16.81 -28.66 -40.82
N THR A 71 -16.58 -27.40 -41.22
CA THR A 71 -16.26 -27.04 -42.60
C THR A 71 -14.81 -26.57 -42.63
N HIS A 72 -13.93 -27.42 -43.18
CA HIS A 72 -12.55 -27.05 -43.50
C HIS A 72 -12.55 -25.99 -44.61
N GLN A 73 -12.07 -24.78 -44.31
CA GLN A 73 -11.66 -23.81 -45.31
C GLN A 73 -10.17 -24.04 -45.68
N PRO A 74 -9.81 -23.96 -46.98
CA PRO A 74 -8.43 -24.05 -47.42
C PRO A 74 -7.67 -22.76 -47.06
N VAL A 75 -6.49 -22.93 -46.46
CA VAL A 75 -5.53 -21.89 -46.13
C VAL A 75 -4.95 -21.33 -47.44
N SER A 76 -5.05 -20.01 -47.62
CA SER A 76 -4.44 -19.28 -48.72
C SER A 76 -3.02 -18.87 -48.32
N ASP A 77 -2.02 -19.31 -49.08
CA ASP A 77 -0.60 -18.96 -48.95
C ASP A 77 -0.33 -17.54 -49.47
N GLU A 78 -0.79 -16.50 -48.74
CA GLU A 78 -0.27 -15.14 -48.92
C GLU A 78 0.69 -14.79 -47.77
N PRO A 79 1.90 -14.27 -48.06
CA PRO A 79 2.88 -13.93 -47.04
C PRO A 79 2.40 -12.70 -46.25
N ASP A 80 2.06 -12.94 -44.99
CA ASP A 80 1.61 -11.96 -44.01
C ASP A 80 2.63 -10.80 -43.91
N GLU A 81 2.20 -9.58 -44.27
CA GLU A 81 3.00 -8.33 -44.23
C GLU A 81 3.66 -8.11 -42.85
N LYS A 82 3.10 -8.69 -41.79
CA LYS A 82 3.65 -8.64 -40.43
C LYS A 82 4.98 -9.38 -40.29
N THR A 83 5.20 -10.44 -41.06
CA THR A 83 6.47 -11.19 -41.05
C THR A 83 7.61 -10.40 -41.69
N ALA A 84 7.31 -9.60 -42.71
CA ALA A 84 8.29 -8.71 -43.35
C ALA A 84 8.73 -7.56 -42.42
N SER A 85 7.82 -7.04 -41.59
CA SER A 85 8.12 -5.98 -40.62
C SER A 85 9.08 -6.42 -39.50
N ILE A 86 9.03 -7.69 -39.09
CA ILE A 86 9.93 -8.22 -38.05
C ILE A 86 11.33 -8.45 -38.62
N ALA A 87 11.43 -8.97 -39.85
CA ALA A 87 12.72 -9.16 -40.53
C ALA A 87 13.46 -7.83 -40.73
N HIS A 88 12.75 -6.75 -41.09
CA HIS A 88 13.35 -5.42 -41.22
C HIS A 88 13.82 -4.83 -39.88
N TRP A 89 13.12 -5.11 -38.79
CA TRP A 89 13.52 -4.65 -37.45
C TRP A 89 14.81 -5.34 -36.95
N VAL A 90 14.93 -6.65 -37.20
CA VAL A 90 16.14 -7.41 -36.83
C VAL A 90 17.37 -6.93 -37.59
N ILE A 91 17.22 -6.57 -38.88
CA ILE A 91 18.33 -6.05 -39.70
C ILE A 91 18.77 -4.64 -39.25
N SER A 92 17.85 -3.80 -38.74
CA SER A 92 18.22 -2.47 -38.21
C SER A 92 18.92 -2.50 -36.85
N CYS A 93 18.87 -3.61 -36.11
CA CYS A 93 19.51 -3.70 -34.79
C CYS A 93 21.00 -4.10 -34.85
N GLU A 94 21.52 -4.56 -35.98
CA GLU A 94 22.94 -4.97 -36.10
C GLU A 94 23.90 -3.80 -36.40
N ALA A 95 23.41 -2.56 -36.57
CA ALA A 95 24.24 -1.43 -37.01
C ALA A 95 24.84 -0.55 -35.89
N ASP A 96 24.57 -0.82 -34.60
CA ASP A 96 25.10 -0.03 -33.48
C ASP A 96 25.94 -0.90 -32.52
N THR A 97 27.10 -1.37 -33.01
CA THR A 97 28.17 -1.90 -32.15
C THR A 97 28.89 -0.77 -31.41
N MET A 98 28.26 -0.23 -30.36
CA MET A 98 28.96 0.52 -29.33
C MET A 98 29.66 -0.45 -28.38
N ALA A 99 31.00 -0.44 -28.43
CA ALA A 99 31.83 -1.27 -27.55
C ALA A 99 31.59 -0.93 -26.06
N PRO A 100 31.52 -1.94 -25.16
CA PRO A 100 31.36 -1.69 -23.74
C PRO A 100 32.63 -1.05 -23.14
N PRO A 101 32.51 -0.15 -22.15
CA PRO A 101 33.68 0.48 -21.51
C PRO A 101 34.43 -0.55 -20.67
N THR A 102 35.71 -0.75 -21.00
CA THR A 102 36.65 -1.62 -20.30
C THR A 102 36.84 -1.16 -18.84
N PRO A 103 36.77 -2.07 -17.84
CA PRO A 103 37.10 -1.70 -16.47
C PRO A 103 38.61 -1.46 -16.33
N ARG A 104 38.98 -0.31 -15.75
CA ARG A 104 40.35 0.03 -15.38
C ARG A 104 40.88 -0.95 -14.32
N SER A 105 41.81 -1.81 -14.72
CA SER A 105 42.63 -2.61 -13.82
C SER A 105 43.52 -1.70 -12.97
N GLY A 106 43.30 -1.69 -11.65
CA GLY A 106 44.21 -1.08 -10.69
C GLY A 106 45.50 -1.89 -10.56
N SER A 107 46.65 -1.24 -10.75
CA SER A 107 47.95 -1.86 -10.54
C SER A 107 48.19 -2.09 -9.04
N VAL A 108 48.40 -3.34 -8.66
CA VAL A 108 48.82 -3.71 -7.31
C VAL A 108 50.34 -3.72 -7.29
N SER A 109 50.91 -2.74 -6.60
CA SER A 109 52.35 -2.64 -6.37
C SER A 109 52.82 -3.78 -5.48
N SER A 110 53.73 -4.61 -5.99
CA SER A 110 54.39 -5.66 -5.21
C SER A 110 55.51 -5.07 -4.36
N SER A 111 55.33 -5.03 -3.04
CA SER A 111 56.43 -4.86 -2.10
C SER A 111 56.64 -6.16 -1.31
N ARG A 112 57.73 -6.84 -1.66
CA ARG A 112 58.33 -7.94 -0.89
C ARG A 112 58.80 -7.39 0.46
N GLY A 113 58.17 -7.85 1.54
CA GLY A 113 58.59 -7.59 2.92
C GLY A 113 58.61 -8.88 3.73
N ARG A 114 59.80 -9.30 4.15
CA ARG A 114 60.14 -10.55 4.85
C ARG A 114 59.93 -10.41 6.37
N ARG A 115 59.57 -11.53 7.02
CA ARG A 115 59.70 -11.90 8.46
C ARG A 115 58.64 -11.39 9.45
N SER A 116 57.97 -12.32 10.12
CA SER A 116 58.31 -12.75 11.50
C SER A 116 57.17 -13.59 12.09
N SER A 117 57.51 -14.72 12.69
CA SER A 117 56.58 -15.63 13.37
C SER A 117 55.94 -14.97 14.59
N LYS A 118 54.61 -14.97 14.68
CA LYS A 118 53.90 -14.72 15.94
C LYS A 118 52.72 -15.68 16.08
N ARG A 119 52.67 -16.30 17.27
CA ARG A 119 51.72 -17.30 17.75
C ARG A 119 50.28 -17.06 17.28
N SER A 120 49.68 -18.13 16.77
CA SER A 120 48.26 -18.29 16.47
C SER A 120 47.42 -18.10 17.74
N ALA A 121 47.06 -16.85 18.04
CA ALA A 121 45.83 -16.58 18.77
C ALA A 121 44.68 -16.95 17.82
N ARG A 122 43.82 -17.89 18.22
CA ARG A 122 42.53 -18.13 17.56
C ARG A 122 41.75 -16.82 17.60
N VAL A 123 41.89 -16.02 16.55
CA VAL A 123 41.00 -14.90 16.27
C VAL A 123 39.65 -15.55 16.04
N SER A 124 38.75 -15.43 17.02
CA SER A 124 37.33 -15.72 16.84
C SER A 124 36.91 -15.00 15.58
N ARG A 125 36.74 -15.76 14.50
CA ARG A 125 36.16 -15.27 13.26
C ARG A 125 34.80 -14.75 13.66
N THR A 126 34.64 -13.43 13.61
CA THR A 126 33.32 -12.81 13.72
C THR A 126 32.42 -13.54 12.73
N PRO A 127 31.25 -14.03 13.19
CA PRO A 127 30.35 -14.77 12.32
C PRO A 127 30.11 -13.92 11.08
N SER A 128 30.36 -14.50 9.91
CA SER A 128 30.17 -13.81 8.64
C SER A 128 28.75 -13.22 8.64
N PRO A 129 28.57 -11.97 8.20
CA PRO A 129 27.28 -11.29 8.24
C PRO A 129 26.23 -12.24 7.66
N SER A 130 25.25 -12.63 8.50
CA SER A 130 24.26 -13.62 8.12
C SER A 130 23.62 -13.15 6.82
N LYS A 131 23.59 -14.04 5.83
CA LYS A 131 23.03 -13.73 4.52
C LYS A 131 21.58 -13.32 4.74
N ARG A 132 21.24 -12.08 4.41
CA ARG A 132 19.86 -11.59 4.44
C ARG A 132 19.00 -12.57 3.64
N THR A 133 17.93 -13.06 4.26
CA THR A 133 16.96 -13.96 3.65
C THR A 133 16.46 -13.36 2.35
N SER A 134 16.49 -14.13 1.26
CA SER A 134 15.99 -13.66 -0.03
C SER A 134 14.48 -13.42 0.06
N PRO A 135 13.90 -12.47 -0.71
CA PRO A 135 12.45 -12.26 -0.73
C PRO A 135 11.64 -13.54 -1.04
N GLN A 136 12.17 -14.43 -1.88
CA GLN A 136 11.55 -15.71 -2.23
C GLN A 136 11.60 -16.68 -1.05
N THR A 137 12.74 -16.78 -0.37
CA THR A 137 12.87 -17.61 0.85
C THR A 137 11.93 -17.10 1.95
N TYR A 138 11.87 -15.78 2.16
CA TYR A 138 10.98 -15.17 3.14
C TYR A 138 9.50 -15.48 2.84
N ARG A 139 9.09 -15.39 1.57
CA ARG A 139 7.72 -15.75 1.15
C ARG A 139 7.43 -17.23 1.39
N ASN A 140 8.29 -18.12 0.91
CA ASN A 140 8.01 -19.56 0.92
C ASN A 140 8.18 -20.21 2.30
N GLN A 141 8.96 -19.61 3.19
CA GLN A 141 9.21 -20.14 4.54
C GLN A 141 8.49 -19.28 5.57
N ASN A 142 9.01 -18.08 5.85
CA ASN A 142 8.52 -17.25 6.95
C ASN A 142 7.03 -16.92 6.83
N MET A 143 6.59 -16.42 5.68
CA MET A 143 5.19 -16.04 5.49
C MET A 143 4.26 -17.27 5.50
N SER A 144 4.66 -18.37 4.86
CA SER A 144 3.93 -19.65 4.90
C SER A 144 3.75 -20.17 6.33
N TYR A 145 4.80 -20.12 7.17
CA TYR A 145 4.69 -20.49 8.58
C TYR A 145 3.75 -19.58 9.38
N ALA A 146 3.64 -18.31 9.01
CA ALA A 146 2.70 -17.37 9.59
C ALA A 146 1.29 -17.45 8.97
N GLY A 147 1.04 -18.40 8.05
CA GLY A 147 -0.24 -18.56 7.38
C GLY A 147 -0.57 -17.42 6.40
N VAL A 148 0.43 -16.79 5.78
CA VAL A 148 0.24 -15.73 4.79
C VAL A 148 0.70 -16.21 3.41
N PHE A 149 -0.22 -16.26 2.47
CA PHE A 149 0.00 -16.78 1.12
C PHE A 149 -0.28 -15.72 0.05
N ILE A 150 0.46 -15.78 -1.07
CA ILE A 150 0.33 -14.87 -2.21
C ILE A 150 0.16 -15.73 -3.46
N ASP A 151 -0.94 -15.54 -4.19
CA ASP A 151 -1.30 -16.29 -5.42
C ASP A 151 -1.11 -17.82 -5.27
N ASP A 152 -1.46 -18.37 -4.11
CA ASP A 152 -1.43 -19.81 -3.87
C ASP A 152 -2.70 -20.52 -4.37
N LEU A 153 -3.77 -19.76 -4.59
CA LEU A 153 -5.01 -20.22 -5.20
C LEU A 153 -5.02 -19.91 -6.70
N VAL A 154 -5.45 -20.89 -7.50
CA VAL A 154 -5.61 -20.73 -8.96
C VAL A 154 -6.76 -19.78 -9.27
N GLU A 155 -7.86 -19.89 -8.53
CA GLU A 155 -9.07 -19.09 -8.68
C GLU A 155 -9.46 -18.51 -7.32
N LEU A 156 -10.07 -17.32 -7.35
CA LEU A 156 -10.58 -16.66 -6.17
C LEU A 156 -11.83 -17.41 -5.66
N PRO A 157 -11.99 -17.66 -4.35
CA PRO A 157 -13.22 -18.25 -3.83
C PRO A 157 -14.46 -17.44 -4.27
N HIS A 158 -15.53 -18.12 -4.68
CA HIS A 158 -16.69 -17.48 -5.32
C HIS A 158 -17.33 -16.36 -4.47
N ASP A 159 -17.38 -16.52 -3.14
CA ASP A 159 -17.90 -15.52 -2.21
C ASP A 159 -17.00 -14.28 -2.13
N VAL A 160 -15.68 -14.47 -2.16
CA VAL A 160 -14.69 -13.40 -2.23
C VAL A 160 -14.76 -12.70 -3.59
N GLU A 161 -14.81 -13.46 -4.68
CA GLU A 161 -14.91 -12.90 -6.04
C GLU A 161 -16.17 -12.06 -6.22
N HIS A 162 -17.34 -12.60 -5.88
CA HIS A 162 -18.60 -11.87 -5.94
C HIS A 162 -18.55 -10.58 -5.11
N LYS A 163 -17.91 -10.61 -3.94
CA LYS A 163 -17.75 -9.42 -3.11
C LYS A 163 -16.78 -8.40 -3.73
N VAL A 164 -15.68 -8.85 -4.35
CA VAL A 164 -14.78 -7.94 -5.10
C VAL A 164 -15.50 -7.34 -6.29
N GLN A 165 -16.25 -8.12 -7.06
CA GLN A 165 -17.08 -7.65 -8.18
C GLN A 165 -18.11 -6.61 -7.72
N TYR A 166 -18.78 -6.83 -6.58
CA TYR A 166 -19.67 -5.87 -5.95
C TYR A 166 -18.94 -4.56 -5.58
N ILE A 167 -17.80 -4.64 -4.88
CA ILE A 167 -17.00 -3.47 -4.48
C ILE A 167 -16.51 -2.68 -5.70
N LEU A 168 -16.07 -3.40 -6.73
CA LEU A 168 -15.55 -2.82 -7.95
C LEU A 168 -16.64 -2.49 -8.96
N GLU A 169 -17.93 -2.69 -8.66
CA GLU A 169 -19.07 -2.45 -9.55
C GLU A 169 -18.81 -2.98 -10.98
N VAL A 170 -18.43 -4.26 -11.09
CA VAL A 170 -18.20 -4.97 -12.36
C VAL A 170 -18.88 -6.32 -12.38
N ASP A 171 -19.33 -6.75 -13.55
CA ASP A 171 -19.98 -8.06 -13.73
C ASP A 171 -18.95 -9.21 -13.69
N THR A 172 -17.75 -8.99 -14.22
CA THR A 172 -16.62 -9.93 -14.16
C THR A 172 -15.31 -9.17 -13.94
N LEU A 173 -14.30 -9.84 -13.37
CA LEU A 173 -12.99 -9.22 -13.12
C LEU A 173 -12.20 -8.97 -14.41
N GLU A 174 -12.45 -9.74 -15.47
CA GLU A 174 -11.91 -9.49 -16.81
C GLU A 174 -12.53 -8.24 -17.44
N GLY A 175 -13.82 -8.02 -17.18
CA GLY A 175 -14.67 -6.98 -17.73
C GLY A 175 -14.42 -5.58 -17.18
N ILE A 176 -13.37 -5.34 -16.39
CA ILE A 176 -12.99 -4.01 -15.92
C ILE A 176 -12.57 -3.15 -17.14
N ILE A 177 -13.53 -2.56 -17.83
CA ILE A 177 -13.33 -1.58 -18.90
C ILE A 177 -14.12 -0.34 -18.53
N GLY A 178 -13.38 0.67 -18.06
CA GLY A 178 -13.88 1.91 -17.47
C GLY A 178 -14.66 2.80 -18.45
N THR A 179 -15.96 2.53 -18.57
CA THR A 179 -16.94 3.49 -19.06
C THR A 179 -17.86 3.94 -17.91
N THR A 180 -17.27 4.46 -16.84
CA THR A 180 -18.05 5.34 -15.96
C THR A 180 -18.51 6.53 -16.80
N LYS A 181 -19.81 6.86 -16.70
CA LYS A 181 -20.38 8.08 -17.29
C LYS A 181 -19.49 9.26 -16.88
N ASP A 182 -19.19 10.11 -17.87
CA ASP A 182 -18.24 11.22 -17.86
C ASP A 182 -18.26 12.04 -16.54
N ASP A 183 -17.54 11.57 -15.52
CA ASP A 183 -17.29 12.33 -14.30
C ASP A 183 -16.08 13.22 -14.55
N SER A 184 -16.37 14.50 -14.76
CA SER A 184 -15.38 15.56 -14.98
C SER A 184 -14.26 15.58 -13.91
N GLN A 185 -14.55 15.18 -12.67
CA GLN A 185 -13.55 15.11 -11.61
C GLN A 185 -12.62 13.91 -11.80
N GLN A 186 -13.17 12.73 -12.09
CA GLN A 186 -12.39 11.53 -12.37
C GLN A 186 -11.46 11.74 -13.56
N ALA A 187 -11.93 12.39 -14.64
CA ALA A 187 -11.11 12.74 -15.78
C ALA A 187 -9.91 13.63 -15.41
N THR A 188 -10.09 14.54 -14.45
CA THR A 188 -9.01 15.40 -13.93
C THR A 188 -7.95 14.59 -13.18
N TYR A 189 -8.37 13.65 -12.32
CA TYR A 189 -7.44 12.77 -11.60
C TYR A 189 -6.67 11.86 -12.56
N VAL A 190 -7.37 11.26 -13.53
CA VAL A 190 -6.77 10.42 -14.59
C VAL A 190 -5.72 11.19 -15.36
N LYS A 191 -6.07 12.38 -15.87
CA LYS A 191 -5.13 13.19 -16.65
C LYS A 191 -3.88 13.54 -15.85
N ARG A 192 -4.05 14.04 -14.62
CA ARG A 192 -2.93 14.48 -13.78
C ARG A 192 -2.03 13.30 -13.40
N PHE A 193 -2.60 12.16 -13.01
CA PHE A 193 -1.80 10.99 -12.65
C PHE A 193 -1.05 10.42 -13.87
N LEU A 194 -1.70 10.37 -15.04
CA LEU A 194 -1.06 9.97 -16.30
C LEU A 194 0.11 10.91 -16.68
N ASP A 195 -0.09 12.22 -16.57
CA ASP A 195 0.94 13.21 -16.87
C ASP A 195 2.14 13.06 -15.91
N GLN A 196 1.88 12.83 -14.63
CA GLN A 196 2.92 12.60 -13.62
C GLN A 196 3.67 11.28 -13.86
N SER A 197 2.97 10.17 -14.15
CA SER A 197 3.59 8.88 -14.46
C SER A 197 4.46 8.96 -15.71
N ARG A 198 4.01 9.66 -16.77
CA ARG A 198 4.82 9.89 -17.98
C ARG A 198 6.02 10.80 -17.73
N TYR A 199 5.88 11.77 -16.82
CA TYR A 199 7.01 12.60 -16.39
C TYR A 199 8.04 11.76 -15.65
N ASN A 200 7.62 11.02 -14.61
CA ASN A 200 8.50 10.16 -13.81
C ASN A 200 9.26 9.15 -14.69
N ALA A 201 8.57 8.51 -15.65
CA ALA A 201 9.19 7.57 -16.58
C ALA A 201 10.26 8.24 -17.48
N ARG A 202 9.97 9.43 -18.04
CA ARG A 202 10.91 10.15 -18.91
C ARG A 202 12.12 10.71 -18.16
N SER A 203 11.92 11.07 -16.89
CA SER A 203 12.95 11.62 -16.03
C SER A 203 13.76 10.56 -15.28
N CYS A 204 13.49 9.27 -15.51
CA CYS A 204 14.07 8.15 -14.77
C CYS A 204 13.94 8.34 -13.24
N SER A 205 12.77 8.80 -12.82
CA SER A 205 12.46 9.07 -11.42
C SER A 205 12.66 7.84 -10.53
N LEU A 206 13.05 8.10 -9.30
CA LEU A 206 13.23 7.06 -8.28
C LEU A 206 11.87 6.63 -7.71
N GLU A 207 11.84 5.48 -7.03
CA GLU A 207 10.62 4.93 -6.42
C GLU A 207 9.93 5.91 -5.46
N GLY A 208 10.70 6.81 -4.82
CA GLY A 208 10.14 7.88 -4.00
C GLY A 208 9.20 8.83 -4.75
N ASP A 209 9.47 9.12 -6.03
CA ASP A 209 8.62 9.98 -6.87
C ASP A 209 7.34 9.25 -7.29
N TRP A 210 7.46 7.95 -7.60
CA TRP A 210 6.32 7.09 -7.89
C TRP A 210 5.39 6.98 -6.68
N LYS A 211 5.98 6.76 -5.48
CA LYS A 211 5.25 6.81 -4.21
C LYS A 211 4.54 8.16 -4.02
N ALA A 212 5.24 9.28 -4.19
CA ALA A 212 4.66 10.60 -4.01
C ALA A 212 3.49 10.86 -4.96
N SER A 213 3.60 10.38 -6.20
CA SER A 213 2.55 10.48 -7.22
C SER A 213 1.31 9.67 -6.83
N LEU A 214 1.51 8.43 -6.37
CA LEU A 214 0.43 7.56 -5.90
C LEU A 214 -0.22 8.12 -4.62
N PHE A 215 0.58 8.62 -3.68
CA PHE A 215 0.09 9.27 -2.46
C PHE A 215 -0.77 10.50 -2.78
N SER A 216 -0.32 11.35 -3.71
CA SER A 216 -1.13 12.50 -4.15
C SER A 216 -2.45 12.05 -4.76
N LEU A 217 -2.46 11.02 -5.61
CA LEU A 217 -3.69 10.49 -6.18
C LEU A 217 -4.63 9.99 -5.08
N MET A 218 -4.16 9.14 -4.17
CA MET A 218 -4.99 8.58 -3.11
C MET A 218 -5.49 9.66 -2.15
N GLY A 219 -4.65 10.63 -1.79
CA GLY A 219 -5.07 11.77 -0.96
C GLY A 219 -6.16 12.61 -1.62
N ASP A 220 -6.14 12.75 -2.94
CA ASP A 220 -7.16 13.49 -3.68
C ASP A 220 -8.47 12.72 -3.86
N LEU A 221 -8.39 11.39 -3.99
CA LEU A 221 -9.57 10.53 -4.03
C LEU A 221 -10.21 10.34 -2.64
N ALA A 222 -9.38 10.32 -1.60
CA ALA A 222 -9.79 10.05 -0.21
C ALA A 222 -10.41 11.25 0.52
N ARG A 223 -10.51 12.42 -0.14
CA ARG A 223 -10.94 13.67 0.48
C ARG A 223 -12.26 13.51 1.24
N ASP A 224 -12.32 14.18 2.38
CA ASP A 224 -13.48 14.37 3.26
C ASP A 224 -13.97 13.17 4.08
N ASN A 225 -13.49 11.94 3.82
CA ASN A 225 -14.02 10.75 4.53
C ASN A 225 -12.95 9.83 5.14
N PHE A 226 -11.70 9.93 4.68
CA PHE A 226 -10.64 9.00 5.07
C PHE A 226 -9.37 9.71 5.43
N GLN A 227 -8.57 9.02 6.24
CA GLN A 227 -7.22 9.45 6.53
C GLN A 227 -6.24 8.66 5.65
N CYS A 228 -5.37 9.40 4.95
CA CYS A 228 -4.34 8.85 4.10
C CYS A 228 -2.98 9.32 4.60
N HIS A 229 -2.12 8.38 5.01
CA HIS A 229 -0.80 8.67 5.56
C HIS A 229 0.30 8.00 4.76
N THR A 230 1.41 8.70 4.54
CA THR A 230 2.69 8.04 4.28
C THR A 230 3.21 7.52 5.61
N SER A 231 3.26 6.20 5.82
CA SER A 231 3.64 5.69 7.14
C SER A 231 5.16 5.73 7.34
N GLU A 232 5.64 6.78 7.98
CA GLU A 232 7.00 6.78 8.54
C GLU A 232 7.08 5.94 9.82
N LYS A 233 5.94 5.69 10.47
CA LYS A 233 5.85 5.01 11.76
C LYS A 233 5.63 3.50 11.57
N LEU A 234 6.25 2.73 12.45
CA LEU A 234 6.03 1.29 12.50
C LEU A 234 4.62 0.99 12.99
N TRP A 235 4.06 -0.10 12.48
CA TRP A 235 2.85 -0.67 13.04
C TRP A 235 3.14 -1.38 14.38
N ASN A 236 2.10 -1.66 15.16
CA ASN A 236 2.23 -2.44 16.38
C ASN A 236 2.65 -3.87 16.02
N ALA A 237 3.71 -4.38 16.67
CA ALA A 237 4.20 -5.74 16.46
C ALA A 237 3.21 -6.81 16.91
N ASP A 238 2.29 -6.50 17.81
CA ASP A 238 1.24 -7.42 18.28
C ASP A 238 0.23 -7.77 17.18
N LEU A 239 0.17 -6.95 16.11
CA LEU A 239 -0.65 -7.23 14.93
C LEU A 239 -0.08 -8.30 14.02
N LYS A 240 1.21 -8.69 14.20
CA LYS A 240 1.86 -9.63 13.29
C LYS A 240 1.06 -10.95 13.20
N PRO A 241 0.95 -11.52 11.99
CA PRO A 241 0.39 -12.85 11.85
C PRO A 241 1.26 -13.84 12.63
N SER A 242 0.60 -14.77 13.32
CA SER A 242 1.24 -15.82 14.12
C SER A 242 0.90 -17.19 13.52
N PRO A 243 1.77 -18.20 13.66
CA PRO A 243 1.50 -19.53 13.13
C PRO A 243 0.18 -20.11 13.64
N PRO A 244 -0.63 -20.75 12.78
CA PRO A 244 -1.86 -21.41 13.21
C PRO A 244 -1.59 -22.44 14.31
N GLY A 245 -2.37 -22.41 15.39
CA GLY A 245 -2.30 -23.41 16.47
C GLY A 245 -1.18 -23.19 17.49
N VAL A 246 -0.26 -22.25 17.28
CA VAL A 246 0.57 -21.73 18.37
C VAL A 246 -0.25 -20.65 19.05
N ALA A 247 -1.16 -21.07 19.94
CA ALA A 247 -1.73 -20.13 20.90
C ALA A 247 -0.54 -19.40 21.52
N GLN A 248 -0.51 -18.07 21.39
CA GLN A 248 0.39 -17.28 22.24
C GLN A 248 0.10 -17.79 23.63
N SER A 249 1.13 -18.27 24.34
CA SER A 249 0.95 -18.71 25.70
C SER A 249 0.41 -17.51 26.45
N ASP A 250 -0.92 -17.47 26.60
CA ASP A 250 -1.59 -16.59 27.51
C ASP A 250 -0.94 -16.93 28.82
N ASP A 251 -0.03 -16.06 29.24
CA ASP A 251 0.73 -16.22 30.46
C ASP A 251 -0.34 -16.33 31.55
N GLU A 252 -0.68 -17.55 31.94
CA GLU A 252 -1.85 -17.92 32.77
C GLU A 252 -1.73 -17.39 34.20
N SER A 253 -0.73 -16.54 34.43
CA SER A 253 -0.75 -15.56 35.49
C SER A 253 -1.80 -14.51 35.14
N GLY A 254 -3.03 -14.67 35.66
CA GLY A 254 -4.17 -13.73 35.53
C GLY A 254 -3.94 -12.28 36.00
N ALA A 255 -2.69 -11.83 36.05
CA ALA A 255 -2.27 -10.46 35.98
C ALA A 255 -1.74 -10.18 34.56
N SER A 256 -2.65 -9.89 33.61
CA SER A 256 -2.31 -9.12 32.42
C SER A 256 -1.80 -7.76 32.86
N THR A 257 -0.54 -7.72 33.26
CA THR A 257 0.15 -6.47 33.55
C THR A 257 0.19 -5.76 32.20
N PRO A 258 -0.41 -4.57 32.05
CA PRO A 258 -0.31 -3.86 30.80
C PRO A 258 1.18 -3.77 30.48
N ARG A 259 1.62 -4.32 29.34
CA ARG A 259 2.92 -3.95 28.77
C ARG A 259 2.77 -2.49 28.37
N PHE A 260 2.85 -1.61 29.37
CA PHE A 260 3.21 -0.23 29.12
C PHE A 260 4.50 -0.28 28.30
N PRO A 261 4.64 0.54 27.24
CA PRO A 261 5.88 0.63 26.53
C PRO A 261 6.97 0.86 27.56
N GLN A 262 7.81 -0.16 27.75
CA GLN A 262 8.91 -0.10 28.69
C GLN A 262 9.66 1.18 28.33
N PRO A 263 9.76 2.18 29.24
CA PRO A 263 10.50 3.39 28.94
C PRO A 263 11.85 2.95 28.43
N GLN A 264 12.19 3.33 27.18
CA GLN A 264 13.45 2.96 26.57
C GLN A 264 14.52 3.12 27.63
N SER A 265 15.15 2.00 27.99
CA SER A 265 16.12 1.91 29.07
C SER A 265 16.96 3.18 29.08
N VAL A 266 16.82 3.99 30.13
CA VAL A 266 17.67 5.14 30.36
C VAL A 266 19.08 4.58 30.28
N LEU A 267 19.78 4.90 29.18
CA LEU A 267 21.17 4.55 28.98
C LEU A 267 21.90 4.91 30.28
N PRO A 268 22.78 4.05 30.81
CA PRO A 268 23.59 4.42 31.95
C PRO A 268 24.28 5.74 31.61
N SER A 269 24.04 6.75 32.45
CA SER A 269 24.74 8.03 32.38
C SER A 269 26.23 7.72 32.40
N PHE A 270 26.88 7.83 31.24
CA PHE A 270 28.33 7.83 31.18
C PHE A 270 28.77 9.17 31.75
N ASP A 271 28.98 9.21 33.06
CA ASP A 271 29.70 10.29 33.72
C ASP A 271 31.10 10.35 33.12
N SER A 272 31.25 11.25 32.15
CA SER A 272 32.54 11.61 31.56
C SER A 272 33.30 12.47 32.56
N GLN A 273 33.82 11.85 33.61
CA GLN A 273 34.83 12.49 34.45
C GLN A 273 36.23 12.14 33.97
N SER A 274 37.00 13.21 33.73
CA SER A 274 38.46 13.29 33.67
C SER A 274 39.20 12.54 32.54
N ALA A 275 39.27 13.19 31.38
CA ALA A 275 40.49 13.19 30.57
C ALA A 275 40.96 14.65 30.41
N PRO A 276 42.10 15.06 30.99
CA PRO A 276 42.65 16.40 30.79
C PRO A 276 43.46 16.40 29.50
N GLY A 277 43.15 17.30 28.54
CA GLY A 277 44.12 17.55 27.46
C GLY A 277 43.69 18.09 26.11
N PHE A 278 42.47 18.60 25.90
CA PHE A 278 42.14 19.27 24.63
C PHE A 278 41.56 20.68 24.85
N PRO A 279 42.29 21.75 24.46
CA PRO A 279 41.77 23.10 24.44
C PRO A 279 41.06 23.34 23.11
N GLY A 280 39.74 23.21 23.09
CA GLY A 280 38.92 23.61 21.95
C GLY A 280 37.44 23.24 22.11
N PRO A 281 36.49 24.17 21.88
CA PRO A 281 35.07 23.83 21.89
C PRO A 281 34.76 22.97 20.67
N VAL A 282 34.64 21.66 20.87
CA VAL A 282 34.18 20.74 19.83
C VAL A 282 32.69 21.05 19.60
N PRO A 283 32.27 21.40 18.37
CA PRO A 283 30.85 21.56 18.05
C PRO A 283 30.14 20.26 18.39
N SER A 284 29.14 20.31 19.27
CA SER A 284 28.29 19.16 19.57
C SER A 284 27.53 18.77 18.31
N LEU A 285 28.10 17.83 17.56
CA LEU A 285 27.36 17.14 16.51
C LEU A 285 26.17 16.48 17.21
N GLN A 286 24.96 16.86 16.81
CA GLN A 286 23.75 16.24 17.31
C GLN A 286 23.91 14.71 17.18
N PRO A 287 23.55 13.94 18.22
CA PRO A 287 23.58 12.49 18.14
C PRO A 287 22.77 12.08 16.92
N TYR A 288 23.48 11.48 15.95
CA TYR A 288 22.91 10.94 14.74
C TYR A 288 21.76 10.03 15.17
N THR A 289 20.53 10.44 14.88
CA THR A 289 19.36 9.61 15.13
C THR A 289 19.59 8.34 14.34
N PRO A 290 19.71 7.16 14.97
CA PRO A 290 19.92 5.93 14.23
C PRO A 290 18.75 5.79 13.26
N SER A 291 19.06 5.93 11.98
CA SER A 291 18.12 5.73 10.90
C SER A 291 17.51 4.34 11.10
N ILE A 292 16.19 4.32 11.31
CA ILE A 292 15.27 3.18 11.43
C ILE A 292 16.03 1.86 11.31
N ALA A 293 16.37 1.27 12.45
CA ALA A 293 17.13 0.04 12.53
C ALA A 293 16.45 -1.03 11.66
N TYR A 294 17.07 -1.34 10.52
CA TYR A 294 16.83 -2.61 9.85
C TYR A 294 17.09 -3.69 10.88
N THR A 295 16.09 -4.55 11.06
CA THR A 295 16.10 -5.76 11.90
C THR A 295 17.52 -6.32 11.96
N THR A 296 18.09 -6.38 13.16
CA THR A 296 19.45 -6.91 13.33
C THR A 296 19.48 -8.30 12.71
N SER A 297 20.51 -8.54 11.91
CA SER A 297 20.65 -9.68 10.98
C SER A 297 20.43 -11.08 11.61
N SER A 298 20.43 -11.19 12.94
CA SER A 298 20.15 -12.42 13.67
C SER A 298 18.67 -12.80 13.71
N GLU A 299 17.75 -11.84 13.84
CA GLU A 299 16.31 -12.13 13.91
C GLU A 299 15.76 -12.60 12.55
N ALA A 300 16.25 -12.01 11.46
CA ALA A 300 15.82 -12.36 10.11
C ALA A 300 16.23 -13.79 9.66
N ALA A 301 17.09 -14.46 10.43
CA ALA A 301 17.48 -15.84 10.18
C ALA A 301 16.53 -16.87 10.82
N ASP A 302 15.63 -16.43 11.71
CA ASP A 302 14.61 -17.29 12.29
C ASP A 302 13.52 -17.55 11.22
N PRO A 303 13.23 -18.83 10.87
CA PRO A 303 12.17 -19.16 9.92
C PRO A 303 10.78 -18.72 10.38
N PHE A 304 10.57 -18.41 11.65
CA PHE A 304 9.30 -17.89 12.17
C PHE A 304 9.25 -16.35 12.24
N TYR A 305 10.33 -15.68 11.83
CA TYR A 305 10.39 -14.23 11.89
C TYR A 305 9.51 -13.59 10.82
N ILE A 306 8.54 -12.77 11.25
CA ILE A 306 7.79 -11.87 10.38
C ILE A 306 8.17 -10.42 10.69
N SER A 307 8.52 -9.67 9.64
CA SER A 307 8.80 -8.24 9.77
C SER A 307 7.56 -7.47 10.20
N THR A 308 7.72 -6.52 11.14
CA THR A 308 6.63 -5.60 11.47
C THR A 308 6.27 -4.77 10.25
N PRO A 309 5.00 -4.72 9.82
CA PRO A 309 4.61 -3.91 8.68
C PRO A 309 4.96 -2.44 8.86
N LYS A 310 5.33 -1.82 7.74
CA LYS A 310 5.50 -0.38 7.63
C LYS A 310 5.08 0.04 6.22
N PRO A 311 3.77 0.12 5.95
CA PRO A 311 3.34 0.39 4.61
C PRO A 311 3.72 1.80 4.15
N ASP A 312 4.19 1.90 2.92
CA ASP A 312 4.55 3.18 2.34
C ASP A 312 3.39 4.19 2.37
N ILE A 313 2.17 3.69 2.13
CA ILE A 313 0.93 4.46 2.25
C ILE A 313 -0.14 3.62 2.92
N VAL A 314 -0.90 4.23 3.83
CA VAL A 314 -2.03 3.61 4.54
C VAL A 314 -3.26 4.49 4.38
N VAL A 315 -4.39 3.87 4.04
CA VAL A 315 -5.71 4.49 3.98
C VAL A 315 -6.64 3.76 4.95
N GLY A 316 -7.29 4.53 5.81
CA GLY A 316 -8.25 4.02 6.79
C GLY A 316 -9.31 5.05 7.14
N LEU A 317 -10.22 4.65 8.02
CA LEU A 317 -11.27 5.52 8.55
C LEU A 317 -10.65 6.58 9.46
N GLU A 318 -11.05 7.83 9.32
CA GLU A 318 -10.59 8.89 10.22
C GLU A 318 -11.27 8.72 11.59
N ASP A 319 -10.50 8.74 12.68
CA ASP A 319 -10.99 8.61 14.06
C ASP A 319 -12.11 9.62 14.36
N ARG A 320 -11.99 10.84 13.83
CA ARG A 320 -12.97 11.92 13.98
C ARG A 320 -14.33 11.62 13.37
N ASN A 321 -14.41 10.69 12.43
CA ASN A 321 -15.66 10.28 11.79
C ASN A 321 -16.46 9.28 12.64
N PHE A 322 -15.92 8.86 13.80
CA PHE A 322 -16.62 8.08 14.80
C PHE A 322 -17.26 8.98 15.86
N GLU A 323 -18.45 8.58 16.33
CA GLU A 323 -19.11 9.22 17.46
C GLU A 323 -18.20 9.23 18.70
N PRO A 324 -18.29 10.25 19.59
CA PRO A 324 -17.45 10.32 20.79
C PRO A 324 -17.45 9.05 21.64
N THR A 325 -18.60 8.38 21.74
CA THR A 325 -18.79 7.10 22.45
C THR A 325 -17.93 6.00 21.84
N TYR A 326 -17.99 5.82 20.51
CA TYR A 326 -17.16 4.85 19.80
C TYR A 326 -15.67 5.18 19.89
N ARG A 327 -15.28 6.46 19.81
CA ARG A 327 -13.88 6.86 19.97
C ARG A 327 -13.33 6.51 21.35
N PHE A 328 -14.09 6.78 22.39
CA PHE A 328 -13.71 6.42 23.76
C PHE A 328 -13.55 4.90 23.90
N ARG A 329 -14.53 4.12 23.41
CA ARG A 329 -14.49 2.66 23.42
C ARG A 329 -13.27 2.13 22.67
N LEU A 330 -13.01 2.61 21.44
CA LEU A 330 -11.84 2.23 20.65
C LEU A 330 -10.53 2.59 21.36
N ALA A 331 -10.43 3.76 22.00
CA ALA A 331 -9.25 4.14 22.78
C ALA A 331 -9.03 3.21 23.98
N LYS A 332 -10.10 2.82 24.66
CA LYS A 332 -10.07 1.85 25.76
C LYS A 332 -9.58 0.48 25.27
N HIS A 333 -10.21 -0.09 24.24
CA HIS A 333 -9.80 -1.38 23.66
C HIS A 333 -8.37 -1.35 23.11
N GLN A 334 -7.94 -0.25 22.48
CA GLN A 334 -6.55 -0.07 22.04
C GLN A 334 -5.58 -0.11 23.22
N SER A 335 -5.91 0.53 24.34
CA SER A 335 -5.07 0.55 25.54
C SER A 335 -4.92 -0.83 26.21
N PHE A 336 -5.94 -1.69 26.08
CA PHE A 336 -5.91 -3.07 26.55
C PHE A 336 -5.34 -4.05 25.51
N GLY A 337 -5.09 -3.60 24.28
CA GLY A 337 -4.64 -4.47 23.19
C GLY A 337 -5.70 -5.41 22.64
N SER A 338 -6.98 -5.27 23.03
CA SER A 338 -8.06 -6.15 22.56
C SER A 338 -8.62 -5.77 21.19
N ILE A 339 -8.49 -4.51 20.77
CA ILE A 339 -8.73 -4.05 19.40
C ILE A 339 -7.69 -3.00 19.04
N LEU A 340 -6.70 -3.37 18.23
CA LEU A 340 -5.65 -2.45 17.76
C LEU A 340 -6.08 -1.68 16.50
N SER A 341 -7.24 -1.01 16.60
CA SER A 341 -7.89 -0.30 15.50
C SER A 341 -7.03 0.76 14.82
N ASP A 342 -6.16 1.48 15.55
CA ASP A 342 -5.06 2.26 14.94
C ASP A 342 -3.84 1.34 14.87
N PRO A 343 -3.35 0.99 13.66
CA PRO A 343 -2.29 0.02 13.52
C PRO A 343 -0.93 0.56 13.97
N HIS A 344 -0.77 1.87 14.15
CA HIS A 344 0.53 2.48 14.45
C HIS A 344 0.89 2.37 15.93
N THR A 345 2.18 2.21 16.24
CA THR A 345 2.65 2.25 17.64
C THR A 345 2.37 3.59 18.33
N ALA A 346 2.36 4.68 17.57
CA ALA A 346 1.96 5.99 18.07
C ALA A 346 0.70 6.44 17.33
N ALA A 347 -0.33 6.84 18.08
CA ALA A 347 -1.62 7.24 17.53
C ALA A 347 -1.46 8.24 16.38
N MET A 348 -2.03 7.88 15.23
CA MET A 348 -2.09 8.67 14.02
C MET A 348 -3.51 9.18 13.73
N GLY A 349 -4.50 8.65 14.44
CA GLY A 349 -5.92 8.99 14.23
C GLY A 349 -6.56 8.21 13.09
N LEU A 350 -5.84 7.23 12.52
CA LEU A 350 -6.32 6.39 11.43
C LEU A 350 -6.80 5.08 12.05
N ARG A 351 -8.06 4.72 11.82
CA ARG A 351 -8.70 3.51 12.35
C ARG A 351 -9.08 2.57 11.21
N PHE A 352 -9.02 1.26 11.46
CA PHE A 352 -9.49 0.22 10.54
C PHE A 352 -8.96 0.42 9.12
N PRO A 353 -7.62 0.33 8.92
CA PRO A 353 -7.04 0.38 7.57
C PRO A 353 -7.74 -0.65 6.66
N PHE A 354 -8.13 -0.22 5.46
CA PHE A 354 -8.77 -1.09 4.46
C PHE A 354 -8.04 -1.09 3.11
N LEU A 355 -7.11 -0.14 2.90
CA LEU A 355 -6.25 -0.08 1.74
C LEU A 355 -4.83 0.36 2.15
N ILE A 356 -3.81 -0.36 1.68
CA ILE A 356 -2.40 0.05 1.80
C ILE A 356 -1.73 0.10 0.43
N ALA A 357 -0.59 0.77 0.34
CA ALA A 357 0.28 0.66 -0.81
C ALA A 357 1.73 0.46 -0.37
N GLU A 358 2.42 -0.41 -1.09
CA GLU A 358 3.84 -0.67 -0.94
C GLU A 358 4.56 -0.37 -2.25
N THR A 359 5.55 0.51 -2.18
CA THR A 359 6.44 0.75 -3.32
C THR A 359 7.68 -0.12 -3.15
N LYS A 360 8.32 -0.43 -4.26
CA LYS A 360 9.64 -1.04 -4.24
C LYS A 360 10.56 -0.18 -3.37
N GLY A 361 10.95 -0.71 -2.21
CA GLY A 361 11.81 0.02 -1.29
C GLY A 361 13.17 0.35 -1.94
N LEU A 362 13.84 1.39 -1.43
CA LEU A 362 15.18 1.81 -1.88
C LEU A 362 16.29 0.76 -1.68
N SER A 363 15.95 -0.42 -1.15
CA SER A 363 16.90 -1.51 -1.02
C SER A 363 17.32 -1.95 -2.41
N LEU A 364 18.63 -1.90 -2.70
CA LEU A 364 19.25 -2.29 -3.98
C LEU A 364 18.81 -3.68 -4.50
N ASN A 365 18.27 -4.54 -3.63
CA ASN A 365 17.81 -5.91 -3.95
C ASN A 365 16.31 -6.14 -3.73
N GLY A 366 15.53 -5.13 -3.33
CA GLY A 366 14.08 -5.26 -3.20
C GLY A 366 13.45 -5.02 -4.55
N GLY A 367 12.84 -6.03 -5.18
CA GLY A 367 11.98 -5.87 -6.37
C GLY A 367 10.50 -5.85 -6.00
N LEU A 368 9.61 -5.90 -6.99
CA LEU A 368 8.15 -6.01 -6.80
C LEU A 368 7.76 -7.14 -5.83
N VAL A 369 8.47 -8.27 -5.85
CA VAL A 369 8.30 -9.39 -4.91
C VAL A 369 8.41 -8.94 -3.44
N ALA A 370 9.33 -8.03 -3.12
CA ALA A 370 9.49 -7.52 -1.77
C ALA A 370 8.33 -6.60 -1.38
N ALA A 371 7.83 -5.76 -2.29
CA ALA A 371 6.66 -4.93 -2.06
C ALA A 371 5.40 -5.79 -1.85
N GLN A 372 5.20 -6.84 -2.66
CA GLN A 372 4.14 -7.83 -2.48
C GLN A 372 4.22 -8.53 -1.12
N ASN A 373 5.42 -8.97 -0.69
CA ASN A 373 5.60 -9.59 0.63
C ASN A 373 5.21 -8.64 1.77
N GLN A 374 5.62 -7.37 1.68
CA GLN A 374 5.27 -6.37 2.69
C GLN A 374 3.76 -6.08 2.70
N ALA A 375 3.15 -5.98 1.52
CA ALA A 375 1.72 -5.74 1.37
C ALA A 375 0.89 -6.89 1.94
N ALA A 376 1.29 -8.15 1.69
CA ALA A 376 0.60 -9.32 2.24
C ALA A 376 0.62 -9.34 3.78
N VAL A 377 1.80 -9.09 4.38
CA VAL A 377 1.92 -9.06 5.85
C VAL A 377 1.16 -7.86 6.44
N GLY A 378 1.25 -6.69 5.80
CA GLY A 378 0.48 -5.51 6.18
C GLY A 378 -1.02 -5.77 6.15
N ALA A 379 -1.54 -6.38 5.08
CA ALA A 379 -2.94 -6.71 4.98
C ALA A 379 -3.38 -7.83 5.93
N ALA A 380 -2.53 -8.81 6.23
CA ALA A 380 -2.79 -9.79 7.29
C ALA A 380 -3.00 -9.11 8.65
N CYS A 381 -2.20 -8.08 8.96
CA CYS A 381 -2.42 -7.25 10.14
C CYS A 381 -3.74 -6.46 10.07
N MET A 382 -4.15 -5.97 8.91
CA MET A 382 -5.44 -5.28 8.73
C MET A 382 -6.62 -6.23 8.98
N LEU A 383 -6.57 -7.45 8.44
CA LEU A 383 -7.59 -8.47 8.65
C LEU A 383 -7.67 -8.89 10.12
N LYS A 384 -6.53 -9.03 10.81
CA LYS A 384 -6.49 -9.28 12.25
C LYS A 384 -7.26 -8.21 13.05
N ILE A 385 -7.12 -6.93 12.71
CA ILE A 385 -7.88 -5.85 13.36
C ILE A 385 -9.40 -6.06 13.19
N LEU A 386 -9.84 -6.55 12.03
CA LEU A 386 -11.25 -6.82 11.75
C LEU A 386 -11.77 -8.04 12.50
N ASP A 387 -10.94 -9.08 12.66
CA ASP A 387 -11.28 -10.26 13.45
C ASP A 387 -11.34 -9.93 14.94
N ASP A 388 -10.38 -9.16 15.45
CA ASP A 388 -10.39 -8.68 16.83
C ASP A 388 -11.69 -7.91 17.11
N LEU A 389 -12.14 -7.06 16.19
CA LEU A 389 -13.43 -6.36 16.30
C LEU A 389 -14.61 -7.34 16.31
N GLU A 390 -14.63 -8.33 15.41
CA GLU A 390 -15.70 -9.35 15.34
C GLU A 390 -15.77 -10.16 16.64
N ASN A 391 -14.62 -10.61 17.14
CA ASN A 391 -14.50 -11.39 18.38
C ASN A 391 -15.00 -10.59 19.59
N GLN A 392 -14.67 -9.30 19.68
CA GLN A 392 -15.13 -8.43 20.76
C GLN A 392 -16.62 -8.06 20.65
N ALA A 393 -17.19 -8.06 19.44
CA ALA A 393 -18.62 -7.82 19.24
C ALA A 393 -19.48 -8.98 19.76
N GLY A 394 -18.89 -10.15 20.04
CA GLY A 394 -19.60 -11.30 20.62
C GLY A 394 -20.76 -11.80 19.77
N LEU A 395 -20.74 -11.51 18.46
CA LEU A 395 -21.80 -11.92 17.55
C LEU A 395 -21.84 -13.46 17.54
N PRO A 396 -22.96 -14.08 17.95
CA PRO A 396 -23.02 -15.52 18.07
C PRO A 396 -22.81 -16.14 16.69
N ALA A 397 -21.81 -17.02 16.58
CA ALA A 397 -21.49 -17.79 15.38
C ALA A 397 -22.67 -18.63 14.81
N GLY A 398 -23.83 -18.64 15.50
CA GLY A 398 -25.06 -19.32 15.13
C GLY A 398 -26.13 -18.47 14.43
N SER A 399 -25.89 -17.19 14.15
CA SER A 399 -26.79 -16.42 13.27
C SER A 399 -26.60 -16.91 11.83
N ALA A 400 -27.60 -17.62 11.29
CA ALA A 400 -27.54 -18.52 10.14
C ALA A 400 -27.22 -17.91 8.76
N SER A 401 -26.80 -16.63 8.69
CA SER A 401 -26.22 -16.08 7.46
C SER A 401 -24.71 -16.28 7.52
N PRO A 402 -24.07 -16.91 6.51
CA PRO A 402 -22.62 -16.95 6.43
C PRO A 402 -22.12 -15.50 6.48
N ALA A 403 -21.35 -15.17 7.53
CA ALA A 403 -20.76 -13.85 7.67
C ALA A 403 -19.90 -13.60 6.43
N GLU A 404 -20.16 -12.50 5.71
CA GLU A 404 -19.36 -12.19 4.54
C GLU A 404 -17.87 -12.08 4.91
N PRO A 405 -16.95 -12.65 4.13
CA PRO A 405 -15.53 -12.61 4.45
C PRO A 405 -15.05 -11.16 4.54
N PRO A 406 -14.28 -10.77 5.58
CA PRO A 406 -13.66 -9.45 5.64
C PRO A 406 -12.65 -9.34 4.50
N LEU A 407 -12.68 -8.20 3.79
CA LEU A 407 -11.77 -7.91 2.70
C LEU A 407 -10.93 -6.67 3.01
N CYS A 408 -9.68 -6.69 2.57
CA CYS A 408 -8.77 -5.55 2.53
C CYS A 408 -8.13 -5.50 1.14
N PHE A 409 -7.58 -4.34 0.78
CA PHE A 409 -6.92 -4.14 -0.51
C PHE A 409 -5.47 -3.68 -0.34
N SER A 410 -4.63 -3.97 -1.32
CA SER A 410 -3.32 -3.31 -1.42
C SER A 410 -2.95 -2.95 -2.85
N ILE A 411 -2.07 -1.96 -2.99
CA ILE A 411 -1.37 -1.68 -4.24
C ILE A 411 0.12 -1.99 -4.06
N THR A 412 0.71 -2.73 -4.97
CA THR A 412 2.17 -2.88 -5.07
C THR A 412 2.66 -2.09 -6.27
N THR A 413 3.82 -1.46 -6.17
CA THR A 413 4.36 -0.62 -7.26
C THR A 413 5.86 -0.87 -7.48
N GLU A 414 6.25 -1.03 -8.75
CA GLU A 414 7.65 -0.96 -9.21
C GLU A 414 7.71 -0.04 -10.45
N GLY A 415 8.19 1.18 -10.25
CA GLY A 415 8.16 2.23 -11.27
C GLY A 415 6.75 2.47 -11.83
N PRO A 416 6.52 2.37 -13.16
CA PRO A 416 5.20 2.60 -13.76
C PRO A 416 4.22 1.43 -13.64
N VAL A 417 4.64 0.29 -13.06
CA VAL A 417 3.79 -0.90 -12.92
C VAL A 417 3.12 -0.86 -11.55
N HIS A 418 1.79 -0.94 -11.54
CA HIS A 418 0.98 -0.99 -10.33
C HIS A 418 0.09 -2.22 -10.38
N GLU A 419 0.02 -2.96 -9.28
CA GLU A 419 -0.84 -4.14 -9.15
C GLU A 419 -1.83 -3.91 -8.02
N LEU A 420 -3.12 -4.18 -8.26
CA LEU A 420 -4.14 -4.20 -7.21
C LEU A 420 -4.36 -5.63 -6.74
N TRP A 421 -4.42 -5.77 -5.43
CA TRP A 421 -4.57 -7.05 -4.74
C TRP A 421 -5.75 -7.00 -3.79
N VAL A 422 -6.47 -8.12 -3.69
CA VAL A 422 -7.45 -8.37 -2.63
C VAL A 422 -6.81 -9.27 -1.58
N HIS A 423 -7.17 -9.04 -0.32
CA HIS A 423 -6.76 -9.84 0.82
C HIS A 423 -7.98 -10.32 1.58
N PHE A 424 -7.97 -11.61 1.94
CA PHE A 424 -9.08 -12.26 2.63
C PHE A 424 -8.54 -13.41 3.50
N LYS A 425 -9.41 -13.94 4.36
CA LYS A 425 -9.13 -15.15 5.13
C LYS A 425 -9.82 -16.36 4.53
N LEU A 426 -9.12 -17.49 4.55
CA LEU A 426 -9.68 -18.81 4.28
C LEU A 426 -9.27 -19.73 5.43
N GLY A 427 -10.20 -20.00 6.33
CA GLY A 427 -9.87 -20.54 7.65
C GLY A 427 -9.02 -19.55 8.46
N GLU A 428 -7.93 -20.02 9.05
CA GLU A 428 -6.98 -19.18 9.81
C GLU A 428 -5.92 -18.50 8.94
N ALA A 429 -5.81 -18.89 7.67
CA ALA A 429 -4.81 -18.38 6.75
C ALA A 429 -5.28 -17.09 6.07
N THR A 430 -4.33 -16.19 5.82
CA THR A 430 -4.52 -14.99 5.00
C THR A 430 -4.02 -15.25 3.59
N HIS A 431 -4.85 -14.92 2.61
CA HIS A 431 -4.53 -15.04 1.19
C HIS A 431 -4.54 -13.66 0.53
N MET A 432 -3.58 -13.45 -0.37
CA MET A 432 -3.43 -12.27 -1.22
C MET A 432 -3.53 -12.72 -2.68
N HIS A 433 -4.49 -12.18 -3.43
CA HIS A 433 -4.74 -12.57 -4.82
C HIS A 433 -4.69 -11.36 -5.75
N ASN A 434 -3.98 -11.49 -6.88
CA ASN A 434 -3.86 -10.41 -7.86
C ASN A 434 -5.19 -10.18 -8.57
N ILE A 435 -5.72 -8.96 -8.50
CA ILE A 435 -6.92 -8.60 -9.26
C ILE A 435 -6.54 -8.15 -10.66
N ARG A 436 -5.57 -7.23 -10.75
CA ARG A 436 -5.17 -6.64 -12.03
C ARG A 436 -3.85 -5.90 -11.92
N THR A 437 -3.16 -5.82 -13.06
CA THR A 437 -1.90 -5.09 -13.21
C THR A 437 -2.01 -4.04 -14.30
N TRP A 438 -1.50 -2.84 -14.01
CA TRP A 438 -1.55 -1.69 -14.89
C TRP A 438 -0.18 -1.09 -15.10
N ARG A 439 0.04 -0.58 -16.31
CA ARG A 439 1.17 0.30 -16.63
C ARG A 439 0.71 1.75 -16.74
N THR A 440 1.00 2.58 -15.75
CA THR A 440 0.42 3.93 -15.59
C THR A 440 0.95 4.99 -16.56
N THR A 441 1.85 4.63 -17.47
CA THR A 441 2.20 5.45 -18.64
C THR A 441 1.15 5.40 -19.75
N HIS A 442 0.18 4.48 -19.67
CA HIS A 442 -0.89 4.28 -20.64
C HIS A 442 -2.22 4.82 -20.09
N ALA A 443 -2.93 5.59 -20.92
CA ALA A 443 -4.17 6.26 -20.51
C ALA A 443 -5.30 5.30 -20.11
N PRO A 444 -5.58 4.19 -20.84
CA PRO A 444 -6.61 3.22 -20.43
C PRO A 444 -6.32 2.62 -19.06
N HIS A 445 -5.07 2.22 -18.83
CA HIS A 445 -4.62 1.65 -17.56
C HIS A 445 -4.78 2.61 -16.37
N VAL A 446 -4.43 3.89 -16.55
CA VAL A 446 -4.65 4.90 -15.50
C VAL A 446 -6.14 5.08 -15.23
N ARG A 447 -6.98 5.11 -16.27
CA ARG A 447 -8.42 5.26 -16.12
C ARG A 447 -9.01 4.11 -15.30
N GLU A 448 -8.65 2.87 -15.63
CA GLU A 448 -9.09 1.69 -14.90
C GLU A 448 -8.62 1.71 -13.44
N LEU A 449 -7.32 1.93 -13.19
CA LEU A 449 -6.77 1.99 -11.83
C LEU A 449 -7.48 3.06 -10.99
N VAL A 450 -7.62 4.29 -11.52
CA VAL A 450 -8.33 5.37 -10.82
C VAL A 450 -9.78 4.97 -10.54
N SER A 451 -10.46 4.34 -11.49
CA SER A 451 -11.84 3.84 -11.30
C SER A 451 -11.92 2.81 -10.17
N CYS A 452 -11.02 1.83 -10.14
CA CYS A 452 -10.99 0.83 -9.07
C CYS A 452 -10.76 1.49 -7.69
N LEU A 453 -9.81 2.42 -7.59
CA LEU A 453 -9.53 3.13 -6.33
C LEU A 453 -10.71 3.98 -5.87
N THR A 454 -11.37 4.71 -6.79
CA THR A 454 -12.58 5.46 -6.48
C THR A 454 -13.69 4.55 -5.93
N ARG A 455 -13.89 3.38 -6.55
CA ARG A 455 -14.92 2.42 -6.12
C ARG A 455 -14.60 1.76 -4.77
N ILE A 456 -13.35 1.39 -4.52
CA ILE A 456 -12.90 0.89 -3.20
C ILE A 456 -13.14 1.96 -2.13
N LEU A 457 -12.80 3.22 -2.40
CA LEU A 457 -13.02 4.32 -1.44
C LEU A 457 -14.52 4.59 -1.23
N LYS A 458 -15.34 4.51 -2.28
CA LYS A 458 -16.79 4.62 -2.16
C LYS A 458 -17.37 3.49 -1.28
N TRP A 459 -17.02 2.23 -1.57
CA TRP A 459 -17.39 1.08 -0.74
C TRP A 459 -16.95 1.25 0.73
N ALA A 460 -15.74 1.74 0.95
CA ALA A 460 -15.22 1.94 2.29
C ALA A 460 -16.06 2.95 3.10
N LYS A 461 -16.61 3.96 2.41
CA LYS A 461 -17.44 5.01 3.01
C LYS A 461 -18.84 4.50 3.28
N ASP A 462 -19.43 3.88 2.27
CA ASP A 462 -20.86 3.60 2.24
C ASP A 462 -21.19 2.29 3.00
N ASP A 463 -20.36 1.26 2.83
CA ASP A 463 -20.65 -0.08 3.36
C ASP A 463 -19.71 -0.48 4.51
N PHE A 464 -18.40 -0.35 4.30
CA PHE A 464 -17.41 -0.79 5.30
C PHE A 464 -17.57 -0.01 6.60
N MET A 465 -17.66 1.32 6.54
CA MET A 465 -17.84 2.16 7.72
C MET A 465 -19.13 1.83 8.49
N VAL A 466 -20.22 1.54 7.77
CA VAL A 466 -21.51 1.14 8.38
C VAL A 466 -21.33 -0.18 9.13
N LYS A 467 -20.74 -1.19 8.49
CA LYS A 467 -20.45 -2.49 9.11
C LYS A 467 -19.55 -2.36 10.35
N ILE A 468 -18.51 -1.53 10.31
CA ILE A 468 -17.66 -1.26 11.48
C ILE A 468 -18.48 -0.66 12.63
N ARG A 469 -19.34 0.33 12.35
CA ARG A 469 -20.19 0.96 13.38
C ARG A 469 -21.20 -0.02 13.97
N GLU A 470 -21.78 -0.90 13.16
CA GLU A 470 -22.69 -1.95 13.62
C GLU A 470 -21.99 -2.92 14.57
N LYS A 471 -20.79 -3.40 14.21
CA LYS A 471 -19.99 -4.25 15.11
C LYS A 471 -19.63 -3.51 16.39
N LEU A 472 -19.21 -2.25 16.30
CA LEU A 472 -18.89 -1.45 17.47
C LEU A 472 -20.07 -1.29 18.43
N LYS A 473 -21.33 -1.25 17.96
CA LYS A 473 -22.51 -1.22 18.84
C LYS A 473 -22.62 -2.46 19.72
N ALA A 474 -22.17 -3.61 19.22
CA ALA A 474 -22.21 -4.88 19.93
C ALA A 474 -20.99 -5.09 20.85
N VAL A 475 -19.89 -4.37 20.63
CA VAL A 475 -18.71 -4.40 21.51
C VAL A 475 -19.07 -3.81 22.89
N PRO A 476 -18.80 -4.55 24.00
CA PRO A 476 -19.07 -4.08 25.36
C PRO A 476 -18.21 -2.86 25.72
N ASP A 477 -18.65 -2.10 26.74
CA ASP A 477 -18.01 -0.85 27.15
C ASP A 477 -16.66 -1.00 27.86
#